data_AF-A0A2H3KA25-F1
#
_entry.id   AF-A0A2H3KA25-F1
#
_cell.length_a   1.000
_cell.length_b   1.000
_cell.length_c   1.000
_cell.angle_alpha   90.00
_cell.angle_beta   90.00
_cell.angle_gamma   90.00
#
_symmetry.space_group_name_H-M   'P 1'
#
loop_
_entity.id
_entity.type
_entity.pdbx_description
1 polymer ?
#
loop_
_entity_poly.entity_id
_entity_poly.type
_entity_poly.pdbx_seq_one_letter_code
_entity_poly.pdbx_strand_id
1 'polypeptide(L)'
;MSKESYIGGDYIEWTGGKNEEYAKVIRISSNEKNNFTAVKEQTYGESKDPSEEDDKLCTCKVSKKATNFKTLIELVKQAEEMLIQNEYSDMGDRISIIRGVYYGTEWSLDYSTEKSSIRNKFFNIYTGSSVKADARKVLKCSENCKAKLFESLFATPEVFENSYKAVDFGHLIIGLDSRRSSVAKNITQPGQGGTGLELNTWIGDLGGGTANLSRQRIKNSTIRAKTIFPVGGHSYGAMVNLEGDVAAYVVGMNDNKPNDIVDATDNFKTIHEALKDYFDKKWNKRTFYFLAMLGAKVSGNNIIYTKSELESECAEKFEDFAEPYITLRNPTDLIEASNYFKPVSEEVATIFIDALLHVVSKPEDMIAARIDPNPKPKVETLRYKAAKKAKELYENVKKIDVNPFD
;
A
#
# COMPACT_ATOMS: atom_id res chain seq x y z
N MET A 1 2.16 -33.71 66.08
CA MET A 1 1.80 -33.79 64.65
C MET A 1 0.31 -34.17 64.62
N SER A 2 -0.61 -33.20 64.55
CA SER A 2 -1.21 -32.66 63.31
C SER A 2 -1.77 -33.76 62.41
N LYS A 3 -2.98 -33.70 61.86
CA LYS A 3 -4.12 -32.77 61.91
C LYS A 3 -5.20 -33.58 61.20
N GLU A 4 -6.37 -33.79 61.82
CA GLU A 4 -7.51 -34.36 61.11
C GLU A 4 -8.31 -33.28 60.37
N SER A 5 -8.75 -33.70 59.19
CA SER A 5 -9.98 -33.33 58.47
C SER A 5 -10.26 -31.84 58.16
N TYR A 6 -10.15 -31.54 56.87
CA TYR A 6 -10.99 -30.56 56.18
C TYR A 6 -12.47 -30.99 56.23
N ILE A 7 -13.40 -30.03 56.34
CA ILE A 7 -14.61 -29.84 55.50
C ILE A 7 -15.15 -28.44 55.85
N GLY A 8 -14.99 -27.49 54.95
CA GLY A 8 -15.70 -26.21 54.95
C GLY A 8 -16.12 -25.96 53.51
N GLY A 9 -17.43 -25.86 53.26
CA GLY A 9 -18.01 -25.61 51.95
C GLY A 9 -18.75 -24.29 51.93
N ASP A 10 -18.76 -23.61 50.79
CA ASP A 10 -19.59 -22.44 50.57
C ASP A 10 -21.02 -22.91 50.26
N TYR A 11 -22.02 -22.45 51.03
CA TYR A 11 -23.44 -22.71 50.76
C TYR A 11 -24.01 -21.53 49.97
N ILE A 12 -24.59 -21.79 48.81
CA ILE A 12 -25.21 -20.77 47.96
C ILE A 12 -26.72 -20.99 48.00
N GLU A 13 -27.42 -20.01 48.55
CA GLU A 13 -28.87 -19.95 48.54
C GLU A 13 -29.32 -18.98 47.45
N TRP A 14 -30.05 -19.49 46.46
CA TRP A 14 -30.67 -18.68 45.42
C TRP A 14 -32.08 -18.31 45.86
N THR A 15 -32.37 -17.01 45.95
CA THR A 15 -33.70 -16.52 46.29
C THR A 15 -34.08 -15.39 45.34
N GLY A 16 -35.25 -15.51 44.72
CA GLY A 16 -35.67 -14.60 43.67
C GLY A 16 -36.84 -15.12 42.83
N GLY A 17 -37.66 -14.21 42.32
CA GLY A 17 -38.74 -14.52 41.37
C GLY A 17 -38.24 -14.40 39.93
N LYS A 18 -39.12 -14.74 38.95
CA LYS A 18 -38.80 -14.85 37.51
C LYS A 18 -37.99 -13.72 36.84
N ASN A 19 -37.87 -12.55 37.47
CA ASN A 19 -37.19 -11.38 36.91
C ASN A 19 -36.10 -10.78 37.82
N GLU A 20 -35.83 -11.36 39.00
CA GLU A 20 -34.75 -10.91 39.90
C GLU A 20 -34.24 -12.12 40.69
N GLU A 21 -33.07 -12.65 40.34
CA GLU A 21 -32.39 -13.68 41.13
C GLU A 21 -31.21 -13.09 41.89
N TYR A 22 -31.20 -13.31 43.21
CA TYR A 22 -30.09 -12.94 44.07
C TYR A 22 -29.38 -14.20 44.59
N ALA A 23 -28.05 -14.23 44.48
CA ALA A 23 -27.23 -15.26 45.09
C ALA A 23 -26.77 -14.82 46.48
N LYS A 24 -27.21 -15.53 47.52
CA LYS A 24 -26.69 -15.36 48.87
C LYS A 24 -25.63 -16.42 49.14
N VAL A 25 -24.38 -16.01 49.28
CA VAL A 25 -23.27 -16.92 49.63
C VAL A 25 -23.02 -16.84 51.13
N ILE A 26 -23.24 -17.96 51.84
CA ILE A 26 -22.98 -18.08 53.27
C ILE A 26 -21.76 -18.96 53.47
N ARG A 27 -20.66 -18.37 53.94
CA ARG A 27 -19.43 -19.11 54.28
C ARG A 27 -19.50 -19.56 55.75
N ILE A 28 -19.50 -20.86 55.97
CA ILE A 28 -19.57 -21.47 57.30
C ILE A 28 -18.19 -22.01 57.67
N SER A 29 -17.65 -21.58 58.82
CA SER A 29 -16.44 -22.16 59.42
C SER A 29 -16.76 -22.73 60.79
N SER A 30 -16.37 -23.98 61.05
CA SER A 30 -16.43 -24.55 62.40
C SER A 30 -15.11 -24.33 63.15
N ASN A 31 -15.20 -24.15 64.46
CA ASN A 31 -14.09 -24.36 65.39
C ASN A 31 -14.37 -25.61 66.24
N GLU A 32 -13.37 -26.12 66.97
CA GLU A 32 -13.32 -27.43 67.65
C GLU A 32 -14.46 -27.71 68.67
N LYS A 33 -15.44 -26.80 68.83
CA LYS A 33 -16.62 -26.95 69.69
C LYS A 33 -17.96 -26.97 68.93
N ASN A 34 -17.98 -27.12 67.60
CA ASN A 34 -19.20 -27.22 66.78
C ASN A 34 -20.20 -26.05 66.95
N ASN A 35 -19.71 -24.83 67.22
CA ASN A 35 -20.54 -23.63 67.16
C ASN A 35 -20.41 -22.98 65.78
N PHE A 36 -21.54 -22.79 65.10
CA PHE A 36 -21.61 -22.15 63.78
C PHE A 36 -21.86 -20.65 63.95
N THR A 37 -20.95 -19.83 63.43
CA THR A 37 -21.13 -18.37 63.35
C THR A 37 -20.95 -17.91 61.92
N ALA A 38 -21.90 -17.13 61.40
CA ALA A 38 -21.81 -16.52 60.07
C ALA A 38 -20.81 -15.37 60.09
N VAL A 39 -19.77 -15.41 59.25
CA VAL A 39 -18.63 -14.47 59.35
C VAL A 39 -18.63 -13.39 58.26
N LYS A 40 -19.43 -13.50 57.19
CA LYS A 40 -19.54 -12.41 56.20
C LYS A 40 -20.78 -12.54 55.33
N GLU A 41 -21.54 -11.46 55.24
CA GLU A 41 -22.68 -11.29 54.33
C GLU A 41 -22.21 -10.37 53.19
N GLN A 42 -22.27 -10.84 51.95
CA GLN A 42 -21.84 -10.07 50.78
C GLN A 42 -22.92 -10.19 49.70
N THR A 43 -23.66 -9.11 49.49
CA THR A 43 -24.71 -9.02 48.47
C THR A 43 -24.08 -8.55 47.17
N TYR A 44 -24.16 -9.37 46.12
CA TYR A 44 -23.76 -8.96 44.77
C TYR A 44 -24.97 -8.31 44.08
N GLY A 45 -24.82 -7.05 43.69
CA GLY A 45 -25.84 -6.27 42.99
C GLY A 45 -25.93 -6.62 41.51
N GLU A 46 -27.15 -6.52 40.98
CA GLU A 46 -27.62 -6.60 39.59
C GLU A 46 -26.62 -7.15 38.55
N SER A 47 -26.77 -8.44 38.25
CA SER A 47 -26.46 -8.96 36.92
C SER A 47 -27.45 -8.35 35.94
N LYS A 48 -27.06 -7.30 35.21
CA LYS A 48 -27.78 -6.89 34.00
C LYS A 48 -27.77 -8.07 33.03
N ASP A 49 -28.96 -8.48 32.62
CA ASP A 49 -29.17 -9.47 31.57
C ASP A 49 -28.37 -9.06 30.31
N PRO A 50 -27.62 -9.96 29.64
CA PRO A 50 -26.76 -9.59 28.50
C PRO A 50 -27.53 -9.21 27.23
N SER A 51 -28.83 -8.90 27.33
CA SER A 51 -29.75 -8.87 26.21
C SER A 51 -30.07 -7.47 25.66
N GLU A 52 -29.49 -6.39 26.21
CA GLU A 52 -29.78 -5.02 25.75
C GLU A 52 -28.58 -4.16 25.32
N GLU A 53 -27.35 -4.68 25.26
CA GLU A 53 -26.17 -3.85 24.93
C GLU A 53 -25.65 -3.95 23.49
N ASP A 54 -26.27 -4.72 22.57
CA ASP A 54 -25.70 -4.91 21.22
C ASP A 54 -26.68 -4.90 20.03
N ASP A 55 -27.78 -4.16 20.16
CA ASP A 55 -28.63 -3.81 19.01
C ASP A 55 -28.25 -2.44 18.42
N LYS A 56 -26.95 -2.21 18.19
CA LYS A 56 -26.54 -1.19 17.21
C LYS A 56 -27.05 -1.64 15.85
N LEU A 57 -28.20 -1.09 15.46
CA LEU A 57 -28.82 -1.23 14.14
C LEU A 57 -27.71 -1.09 13.08
N CYS A 58 -27.49 -2.13 12.27
CA CYS A 58 -26.48 -2.16 11.22
C CYS A 58 -26.69 -0.97 10.26
N THR A 59 -25.89 0.09 10.40
CA THR A 59 -26.00 1.32 9.60
C THR A 59 -25.36 1.18 8.22
N CYS A 60 -24.53 0.16 8.03
CA CYS A 60 -23.91 -0.14 6.75
C CYS A 60 -24.81 -0.95 5.84
N LYS A 61 -24.79 -0.61 4.55
CA LYS A 61 -25.31 -1.51 3.51
C LYS A 61 -24.38 -2.70 3.36
N VAL A 62 -24.94 -3.86 2.99
CA VAL A 62 -24.12 -5.02 2.62
C VAL A 62 -23.28 -4.66 1.40
N SER A 63 -21.97 -4.65 1.58
CA SER A 63 -20.98 -4.36 0.55
C SER A 63 -20.41 -5.65 -0.06
N LYS A 64 -19.94 -5.54 -1.30
CA LYS A 64 -19.19 -6.57 -2.03
C LYS A 64 -18.00 -5.88 -2.71
N LYS A 65 -17.08 -6.69 -3.26
CA LYS A 65 -16.04 -6.22 -4.18
C LYS A 65 -16.66 -5.29 -5.24
N ALA A 66 -16.05 -4.14 -5.48
CA ALA A 66 -16.47 -3.25 -6.56
C ALA A 66 -16.10 -3.84 -7.92
N THR A 67 -17.00 -3.74 -8.89
CA THR A 67 -16.81 -4.28 -10.25
C THR A 67 -16.81 -3.21 -11.33
N ASN A 68 -17.04 -1.95 -10.96
CA ASN A 68 -17.02 -0.77 -11.81
C ASN A 68 -16.83 0.50 -10.96
N PHE A 69 -16.57 1.64 -11.58
CA PHE A 69 -16.23 2.87 -10.88
C PHE A 69 -17.37 3.39 -10.00
N LYS A 70 -18.63 3.22 -10.42
CA LYS A 70 -19.80 3.57 -9.60
C LYS A 70 -19.82 2.79 -8.28
N THR A 71 -19.59 1.49 -8.34
CA THR A 71 -19.55 0.64 -7.14
C THR A 71 -18.32 0.90 -6.27
N LEU A 72 -17.19 1.31 -6.86
CA LEU A 72 -16.01 1.74 -6.11
C LEU A 72 -16.29 3.03 -5.32
N ILE A 73 -16.88 4.05 -5.96
CA ILE A 73 -17.25 5.30 -5.31
C ILE A 73 -18.19 5.05 -4.12
N GLU A 74 -19.22 4.22 -4.30
CA GLU A 74 -20.17 3.89 -3.23
C GLU A 74 -19.50 3.10 -2.09
N LEU A 75 -18.58 2.17 -2.41
CA LEU A 75 -17.84 1.41 -1.40
C LEU A 75 -16.93 2.33 -0.56
N VAL A 76 -16.20 3.24 -1.22
CA VAL A 76 -15.35 4.22 -0.54
C VAL A 76 -16.19 5.18 0.29
N LYS A 77 -17.35 5.62 -0.22
CA LYS A 77 -18.29 6.45 0.53
C LYS A 77 -18.73 5.78 1.83
N GLN A 78 -19.15 4.51 1.77
CA GLN A 78 -19.57 3.77 2.97
C GLN A 78 -18.43 3.58 3.97
N ALA A 79 -17.21 3.30 3.49
CA ALA A 79 -16.04 3.22 4.34
C ALA A 79 -15.75 4.55 5.02
N GLU A 80 -15.82 5.66 4.28
CA GLU A 80 -15.60 7.00 4.79
C GLU A 80 -16.64 7.41 5.85
N GLU A 81 -17.92 7.15 5.60
CA GLU A 81 -19.02 7.38 6.55
C GLU A 81 -18.81 6.58 7.85
N MET A 82 -18.36 5.32 7.74
CA MET A 82 -18.06 4.48 8.89
C MET A 82 -16.88 5.00 9.70
N LEU A 83 -15.83 5.48 9.04
CA LEU A 83 -14.68 6.06 9.73
C LEU A 83 -15.05 7.35 10.47
N ILE A 84 -15.90 8.20 9.88
CA ILE A 84 -16.44 9.39 10.55
C ILE A 84 -17.25 9.00 11.80
N GLN A 85 -18.10 7.96 11.70
CA GLN A 85 -18.86 7.44 12.85
C GLN A 85 -17.96 6.89 13.95
N ASN A 86 -16.79 6.36 13.60
CA ASN A 86 -15.75 5.92 14.53
C ASN A 86 -14.76 7.04 14.89
N GLU A 87 -15.21 8.30 14.84
CA GLU A 87 -14.49 9.50 15.29
C GLU A 87 -13.23 9.88 14.47
N TYR A 88 -12.99 9.23 13.33
CA TYR A 88 -11.94 9.61 12.37
C TYR A 88 -12.45 10.68 11.41
N SER A 89 -12.70 11.88 11.93
CA SER A 89 -13.19 13.03 11.16
C SER A 89 -12.12 13.67 10.25
N ASP A 90 -10.84 13.58 10.63
CA ASP A 90 -9.73 14.06 9.82
C ASP A 90 -9.67 13.30 8.47
N MET A 91 -9.54 14.04 7.37
CA MET A 91 -9.44 13.43 6.02
C MET A 91 -8.22 12.54 5.91
N GLY A 92 -7.15 12.97 6.56
CA GLY A 92 -5.89 12.30 6.53
C GLY A 92 -5.87 10.96 7.25
N ASP A 93 -6.44 10.91 8.44
CA ASP A 93 -6.65 9.67 9.17
C ASP A 93 -7.44 8.68 8.30
N ARG A 94 -8.53 9.14 7.65
CA ARG A 94 -9.35 8.31 6.75
C ARG A 94 -8.58 7.75 5.56
N ILE A 95 -7.81 8.59 4.86
CA ILE A 95 -6.93 8.14 3.77
C ILE A 95 -5.93 7.09 4.26
N SER A 96 -5.26 7.34 5.38
CA SER A 96 -4.24 6.42 5.92
C SER A 96 -4.83 5.07 6.34
N ILE A 97 -6.04 5.06 6.91
CA ILE A 97 -6.74 3.82 7.32
C ILE A 97 -7.17 3.01 6.10
N ILE A 98 -7.76 3.65 5.08
CA ILE A 98 -8.14 2.98 3.84
C ILE A 98 -6.91 2.46 3.10
N ARG A 99 -5.83 3.25 3.02
CA ARG A 99 -4.53 2.77 2.51
C ARG A 99 -4.05 1.53 3.28
N GLY A 100 -4.23 1.49 4.59
CA GLY A 100 -3.84 0.36 5.44
C GLY A 100 -4.50 -0.97 5.09
N VAL A 101 -5.55 -0.98 4.27
CA VAL A 101 -6.13 -2.20 3.67
C VAL A 101 -5.21 -2.78 2.58
N TYR A 102 -4.45 -1.95 1.87
CA TYR A 102 -3.63 -2.35 0.71
C TYR A 102 -2.13 -2.36 1.01
N TYR A 103 -1.64 -1.39 1.80
CA TYR A 103 -0.20 -1.18 2.02
C TYR A 103 0.15 -0.72 3.44
N GLY A 104 1.34 -1.09 3.91
CA GLY A 104 1.97 -0.50 5.10
C GLY A 104 1.56 -1.13 6.43
N THR A 105 0.85 -2.26 6.42
CA THR A 105 0.36 -2.97 7.62
C THR A 105 0.47 -4.48 7.46
N GLU A 106 0.46 -5.22 8.58
CA GLU A 106 0.52 -6.69 8.55
C GLU A 106 -0.80 -7.36 8.12
N TRP A 107 -1.89 -6.59 8.05
CA TRP A 107 -3.18 -7.06 7.53
C TRP A 107 -3.46 -6.59 6.10
N SER A 108 -2.53 -5.86 5.50
CA SER A 108 -2.69 -5.32 4.16
C SER A 108 -2.65 -6.40 3.08
N LEU A 109 -3.23 -6.09 1.92
CA LEU A 109 -3.17 -6.96 0.74
C LEU A 109 -1.72 -7.24 0.32
N ASP A 110 -0.84 -6.23 0.27
CA ASP A 110 0.59 -6.41 -0.03
C ASP A 110 1.23 -7.40 0.93
N TYR A 111 1.07 -7.22 2.24
CA TYR A 111 1.65 -8.13 3.23
C TYR A 111 1.04 -9.54 3.17
N SER A 112 -0.24 -9.66 2.79
CA SER A 112 -0.86 -10.98 2.60
C SER A 112 -0.17 -11.83 1.54
N THR A 113 0.48 -11.18 0.56
CA THR A 113 1.21 -11.79 -0.55
C THR A 113 2.72 -11.83 -0.30
N GLU A 114 3.31 -10.70 0.04
CA GLU A 114 4.77 -10.50 0.15
C GLU A 114 5.34 -10.86 1.52
N LYS A 115 4.51 -10.88 2.58
CA LYS A 115 4.89 -11.21 3.97
C LYS A 115 6.12 -10.44 4.48
N SER A 116 6.32 -9.20 4.02
CA SER A 116 7.52 -8.40 4.31
C SER A 116 7.22 -7.20 5.22
N SER A 117 7.69 -7.26 6.46
CA SER A 117 7.62 -6.12 7.40
C SER A 117 8.52 -4.95 6.97
N ILE A 118 9.60 -5.24 6.23
CA ILE A 118 10.50 -4.23 5.67
C ILE A 118 9.77 -3.40 4.61
N ARG A 119 9.00 -4.04 3.71
CA ARG A 119 8.16 -3.32 2.73
C ARG A 119 7.16 -2.41 3.44
N ASN A 120 6.47 -2.91 4.46
CA ASN A 120 5.54 -2.10 5.26
C ASN A 120 6.22 -0.86 5.87
N LYS A 121 7.43 -1.02 6.40
CA LYS A 121 8.21 0.10 6.93
C LYS A 121 8.52 1.13 5.84
N PHE A 122 8.96 0.69 4.65
CA PHE A 122 9.25 1.59 3.54
C PHE A 122 8.01 2.31 3.03
N PHE A 123 6.86 1.64 2.86
CA PHE A 123 5.62 2.31 2.49
C PHE A 123 5.27 3.46 3.44
N ASN A 124 5.36 3.26 4.76
CA ASN A 124 5.08 4.31 5.73
C ASN A 124 6.14 5.43 5.75
N ILE A 125 7.42 5.10 5.47
CA ILE A 125 8.48 6.12 5.30
C ILE A 125 8.18 6.97 4.07
N TYR A 126 7.84 6.33 2.95
CA TYR A 126 7.58 7.00 1.67
C TYR A 126 6.27 7.78 1.68
N THR A 127 5.24 7.37 2.42
CA THR A 127 4.06 8.22 2.63
C THR A 127 4.36 9.40 3.58
N GLY A 128 5.43 9.29 4.38
CA GLY A 128 5.68 10.21 5.49
C GLY A 128 4.57 10.16 6.55
N SER A 129 3.87 9.03 6.65
CA SER A 129 2.73 8.82 7.54
C SER A 129 2.66 7.37 8.01
N SER A 130 2.21 7.16 9.25
CA SER A 130 1.85 5.81 9.73
C SER A 130 0.35 5.59 9.55
N VAL A 131 -0.05 4.34 9.34
CA VAL A 131 -1.47 3.97 9.32
C VAL A 131 -2.07 4.23 10.69
N LYS A 132 -3.12 5.07 10.74
CA LYS A 132 -3.69 5.57 11.99
C LYS A 132 -4.35 4.50 12.85
N ALA A 133 -5.03 3.53 12.22
CA ALA A 133 -5.81 2.53 12.93
C ALA A 133 -5.94 1.23 12.15
N ASP A 134 -6.26 0.14 12.86
CA ASP A 134 -6.54 -1.17 12.25
C ASP A 134 -7.88 -1.15 11.53
N ALA A 135 -7.82 -1.09 10.19
CA ALA A 135 -8.98 -1.05 9.31
C ALA A 135 -9.95 -2.21 9.53
N ARG A 136 -9.48 -3.38 9.99
CA ARG A 136 -10.35 -4.54 10.31
C ARG A 136 -11.29 -4.25 11.48
N LYS A 137 -10.87 -3.37 12.39
CA LYS A 137 -11.64 -2.99 13.58
C LYS A 137 -12.53 -1.79 13.28
N VAL A 138 -11.97 -0.73 12.71
CA VAL A 138 -12.66 0.56 12.56
C VAL A 138 -13.60 0.63 11.36
N LEU A 139 -13.52 -0.33 10.43
CA LEU A 139 -14.51 -0.51 9.36
C LEU A 139 -15.59 -1.55 9.72
N LYS A 140 -15.57 -2.09 10.94
CA LYS A 140 -16.63 -3.00 11.42
C LYS A 140 -17.85 -2.15 11.77
N CYS A 141 -18.97 -2.43 11.11
CA CYS A 141 -20.20 -1.64 11.29
C CYS A 141 -20.94 -1.97 12.59
N SER A 142 -21.11 -3.26 12.90
CA SER A 142 -21.47 -3.78 14.23
C SER A 142 -21.15 -5.28 14.30
N GLU A 143 -21.14 -5.86 15.51
CA GLU A 143 -20.94 -7.29 15.77
C GLU A 143 -21.85 -8.18 14.91
N ASN A 144 -23.11 -7.74 14.76
CA ASN A 144 -24.19 -8.47 14.09
C ASN A 144 -24.43 -8.01 12.64
N CYS A 145 -23.67 -7.05 12.13
CA CYS A 145 -23.86 -6.50 10.79
C CYS A 145 -23.28 -7.42 9.71
N LYS A 146 -24.07 -7.69 8.67
CA LYS A 146 -23.62 -8.49 7.51
C LYS A 146 -22.67 -7.73 6.58
N ALA A 147 -22.55 -6.41 6.73
CA ALA A 147 -21.66 -5.59 5.93
C ALA A 147 -20.20 -5.89 6.28
N LYS A 148 -19.38 -6.13 5.25
CA LYS A 148 -17.98 -6.50 5.37
C LYS A 148 -17.12 -5.49 4.62
N LEU A 149 -17.04 -4.27 5.15
CA LEU A 149 -16.38 -3.15 4.46
C LEU A 149 -14.88 -3.40 4.28
N PHE A 150 -14.18 -3.88 5.31
CA PHE A 150 -12.78 -4.25 5.20
C PHE A 150 -12.56 -5.30 4.10
N GLU A 151 -13.30 -6.41 4.13
CA GLU A 151 -13.13 -7.49 3.16
C GLU A 151 -13.53 -7.07 1.74
N SER A 152 -14.54 -6.20 1.62
CA SER A 152 -14.97 -5.65 0.33
C SER A 152 -13.89 -4.76 -0.27
N LEU A 153 -13.26 -3.89 0.52
CA LEU A 153 -12.11 -3.09 0.08
C LEU A 153 -10.90 -3.98 -0.21
N PHE A 154 -10.58 -4.93 0.68
CA PHE A 154 -9.46 -5.86 0.51
C PHE A 154 -9.56 -6.66 -0.80
N ALA A 155 -10.78 -7.01 -1.23
CA ALA A 155 -11.04 -7.67 -2.50
C ALA A 155 -11.08 -6.72 -3.72
N THR A 156 -10.94 -5.40 -3.52
CA THR A 156 -11.03 -4.34 -4.53
C THR A 156 -9.71 -3.56 -4.68
N PRO A 157 -8.55 -4.22 -4.92
CA PRO A 157 -7.35 -3.47 -5.29
C PRO A 157 -7.52 -2.81 -6.66
N GLU A 158 -8.20 -3.49 -7.58
CA GLU A 158 -8.35 -3.07 -8.97
C GLU A 158 -9.80 -3.10 -9.42
N VAL A 159 -10.18 -2.09 -10.20
CA VAL A 159 -11.53 -1.95 -10.73
C VAL A 159 -11.47 -1.64 -12.21
N PHE A 160 -12.21 -2.43 -13.00
CA PHE A 160 -12.31 -2.28 -14.45
C PHE A 160 -13.71 -1.79 -14.79
N GLU A 161 -13.83 -0.62 -15.41
CA GLU A 161 -15.08 -0.17 -16.04
C GLU A 161 -15.28 -0.89 -17.37
N ASN A 162 -14.19 -1.07 -18.12
CA ASN A 162 -14.11 -1.88 -19.33
C ASN A 162 -12.64 -2.27 -19.59
N SER A 163 -12.35 -2.89 -20.75
CA SER A 163 -10.99 -3.35 -21.10
C SER A 163 -9.96 -2.24 -21.29
N TYR A 164 -10.37 -0.98 -21.45
CA TYR A 164 -9.49 0.17 -21.69
C TYR A 164 -9.51 1.19 -20.55
N LYS A 165 -10.43 1.04 -19.59
CA LYS A 165 -10.66 1.96 -18.48
C LYS A 165 -10.67 1.17 -17.17
N ALA A 166 -9.56 1.26 -16.44
CA ALA A 166 -9.34 0.57 -15.19
C ALA A 166 -8.55 1.45 -14.22
N VAL A 167 -8.52 1.09 -12.94
CA VAL A 167 -7.71 1.78 -11.94
C VAL A 167 -7.28 0.80 -10.86
N ASP A 168 -6.00 0.86 -10.48
CA ASP A 168 -5.52 0.31 -9.21
C ASP A 168 -5.83 1.33 -8.10
N PHE A 169 -6.84 1.02 -7.29
CA PHE A 169 -7.26 1.85 -6.16
C PHE A 169 -6.25 1.80 -5.00
N GLY A 170 -5.50 0.71 -4.85
CA GLY A 170 -4.41 0.59 -3.88
C GLY A 170 -3.30 1.61 -4.16
N HIS A 171 -2.83 1.67 -5.41
CA HIS A 171 -1.81 2.64 -5.87
C HIS A 171 -2.32 4.08 -5.77
N LEU A 172 -3.58 4.30 -6.17
CA LEU A 172 -4.23 5.60 -6.03
C LEU A 172 -4.21 6.08 -4.57
N ILE A 173 -4.66 5.25 -3.61
CA ILE A 173 -4.81 5.69 -2.22
C ILE A 173 -3.47 5.87 -1.49
N ILE A 174 -2.45 5.06 -1.79
CA ILE A 174 -1.11 5.26 -1.21
C ILE A 174 -0.44 6.52 -1.75
N GLY A 175 -0.63 6.84 -3.04
CA GLY A 175 -0.14 8.08 -3.61
C GLY A 175 -0.88 9.31 -3.08
N LEU A 176 -2.21 9.22 -2.88
CA LEU A 176 -2.96 10.26 -2.17
C LEU A 176 -2.43 10.50 -0.76
N ASP A 177 -2.11 9.44 0.00
CA ASP A 177 -1.54 9.58 1.34
C ASP A 177 -0.16 10.26 1.30
N SER A 178 0.68 9.86 0.34
CA SER A 178 2.02 10.45 0.15
C SER A 178 1.95 11.94 -0.22
N ARG A 179 0.98 12.36 -1.03
CA ARG A 179 0.80 13.77 -1.43
C ARG A 179 0.46 14.72 -0.29
N ARG A 180 -0.04 14.19 0.83
CA ARG A 180 -0.33 15.01 2.02
C ARG A 180 0.94 15.44 2.73
N SER A 181 1.93 14.56 2.79
CA SER A 181 3.19 14.88 3.43
C SER A 181 4.06 15.78 2.55
N SER A 182 4.37 16.98 3.04
CA SER A 182 5.29 17.91 2.36
C SER A 182 6.66 17.27 2.12
N VAL A 183 7.14 16.42 3.03
CA VAL A 183 8.39 15.68 2.86
C VAL A 183 8.25 14.64 1.77
N ALA A 184 7.21 13.81 1.82
CA ALA A 184 7.02 12.73 0.86
C ALA A 184 6.83 13.21 -0.57
N LYS A 185 6.23 14.39 -0.79
CA LYS A 185 5.97 14.91 -2.14
C LYS A 185 7.09 15.81 -2.70
N ASN A 186 7.91 16.42 -1.84
CA ASN A 186 8.89 17.42 -2.29
C ASN A 186 10.35 16.99 -2.09
N ILE A 187 10.64 16.03 -1.20
CA ILE A 187 12.02 15.67 -0.85
C ILE A 187 12.38 14.35 -1.51
N THR A 188 13.30 14.40 -2.46
CA THR A 188 13.91 13.22 -3.08
C THR A 188 14.65 12.40 -2.03
N GLN A 189 14.37 11.11 -1.97
CA GLN A 189 15.07 10.18 -1.11
C GLN A 189 16.47 9.92 -1.68
N PRO A 190 17.54 10.20 -0.92
CA PRO A 190 18.90 10.06 -1.42
C PRO A 190 19.17 8.65 -1.97
N GLY A 191 19.65 8.58 -3.22
CA GLY A 191 20.03 7.33 -3.88
C GLY A 191 18.87 6.41 -4.27
N GLN A 192 17.65 6.93 -4.39
CA GLN A 192 16.48 6.14 -4.80
C GLN A 192 15.72 6.74 -6.00
N GLY A 193 16.22 7.81 -6.61
CA GLY A 193 15.65 8.41 -7.83
C GLY A 193 14.36 9.22 -7.64
N GLY A 194 13.68 9.11 -6.49
CA GLY A 194 12.36 9.68 -6.30
C GLY A 194 12.09 10.27 -4.93
N THR A 195 11.08 11.12 -4.87
CA THR A 195 10.35 11.50 -3.65
C THR A 195 9.55 10.30 -3.13
N GLY A 196 9.11 10.34 -1.88
CA GLY A 196 8.28 9.27 -1.31
C GLY A 196 6.99 9.00 -2.11
N LEU A 197 6.37 10.03 -2.69
CA LEU A 197 5.23 9.90 -3.60
C LEU A 197 5.58 9.05 -4.83
N GLU A 198 6.67 9.39 -5.53
CA GLU A 198 7.06 8.68 -6.74
C GLU A 198 7.49 7.24 -6.44
N LEU A 199 8.14 7.00 -5.29
CA LEU A 199 8.57 5.67 -4.84
C LEU A 199 7.42 4.75 -4.43
N ASN A 200 6.31 5.33 -3.97
CA ASN A 200 5.07 4.59 -3.70
C ASN A 200 4.19 4.37 -4.93
N THR A 201 4.57 4.95 -6.08
CA THR A 201 3.81 4.89 -7.33
C THR A 201 4.74 4.48 -8.48
N TRP A 202 4.87 5.31 -9.51
CA TRP A 202 5.44 4.94 -10.80
C TRP A 202 6.95 4.68 -10.80
N ILE A 203 7.75 5.33 -9.94
CA ILE A 203 9.19 5.01 -9.83
C ILE A 203 9.37 3.68 -9.10
N GLY A 204 8.57 3.43 -8.05
CA GLY A 204 8.60 2.16 -7.32
C GLY A 204 8.33 0.97 -8.26
N ASP A 205 7.33 1.11 -9.12
CA ASP A 205 6.94 0.10 -10.08
C ASP A 205 7.92 -0.02 -11.26
N LEU A 206 8.17 1.08 -11.99
CA LEU A 206 8.99 1.03 -13.21
C LEU A 206 10.48 0.89 -12.91
N GLY A 207 10.97 1.45 -11.81
CA GLY A 207 12.33 1.19 -11.32
C GLY A 207 12.49 -0.23 -10.79
N GLY A 208 11.48 -0.77 -10.10
CA GLY A 208 11.44 -2.18 -9.70
C GLY A 208 11.41 -3.15 -10.89
N GLY A 209 10.66 -2.79 -11.94
CA GLY A 209 10.61 -3.51 -13.21
C GLY A 209 11.96 -3.48 -13.94
N THR A 210 12.60 -2.31 -13.97
CA THR A 210 13.96 -2.09 -14.50
C THR A 210 14.97 -3.00 -13.81
N ALA A 211 14.95 -3.02 -12.47
CA ALA A 211 15.78 -3.91 -11.66
C ALA A 211 15.56 -5.39 -12.03
N ASN A 212 14.30 -5.84 -12.03
CA ASN A 212 13.98 -7.24 -12.29
C ASN A 212 14.41 -7.66 -13.70
N LEU A 213 14.14 -6.85 -14.73
CA LEU A 213 14.58 -7.13 -16.09
C LEU A 213 16.11 -7.12 -16.22
N SER A 214 16.80 -6.19 -15.56
CA SER A 214 18.27 -6.16 -15.53
C SER A 214 18.85 -7.46 -14.97
N ARG A 215 18.24 -8.00 -13.90
CA ARG A 215 18.60 -9.30 -13.34
C ARG A 215 18.31 -10.45 -14.31
N GLN A 216 17.19 -10.43 -15.01
CA GLN A 216 16.86 -11.45 -16.02
C GLN A 216 17.85 -11.43 -17.20
N ARG A 217 18.31 -10.24 -17.60
CA ARG A 217 19.29 -10.04 -18.67
C ARG A 217 20.70 -10.54 -18.35
N ILE A 218 21.02 -10.82 -17.09
CA ILE A 218 22.23 -11.58 -16.72
C ILE A 218 22.21 -12.95 -17.40
N LYS A 219 21.05 -13.61 -17.42
CA LYS A 219 20.88 -14.96 -17.99
C LYS A 219 20.53 -14.93 -19.47
N ASN A 220 19.72 -13.97 -19.89
CA ASN A 220 19.32 -13.82 -21.29
C ASN A 220 19.23 -12.33 -21.67
N SER A 221 20.28 -11.81 -22.31
CA SER A 221 20.39 -10.40 -22.71
C SER A 221 19.37 -9.94 -23.75
N THR A 222 18.62 -10.87 -24.37
CA THR A 222 17.65 -10.56 -25.44
C THR A 222 16.23 -10.28 -24.94
N ILE A 223 15.96 -10.42 -23.64
CA ILE A 223 14.63 -10.13 -23.08
C ILE A 223 14.31 -8.64 -23.27
N ARG A 224 13.17 -8.33 -23.88
CA ARG A 224 12.75 -6.97 -24.26
C ARG A 224 12.11 -6.21 -23.10
N ALA A 225 12.32 -4.90 -23.02
CA ALA A 225 11.71 -4.05 -21.98
C ALA A 225 10.18 -4.07 -21.99
N LYS A 226 9.56 -4.33 -23.14
CA LYS A 226 8.10 -4.49 -23.26
C LYS A 226 7.52 -5.55 -22.33
N THR A 227 8.29 -6.55 -21.87
CA THR A 227 7.80 -7.56 -20.93
C THR A 227 7.45 -6.99 -19.55
N ILE A 228 7.93 -5.79 -19.19
CA ILE A 228 7.56 -5.07 -17.97
C ILE A 228 6.13 -4.47 -18.08
N PHE A 229 5.61 -4.33 -19.29
CA PHE A 229 4.34 -3.64 -19.58
C PHE A 229 3.25 -4.59 -20.12
N PRO A 230 2.84 -5.61 -19.34
CA PRO A 230 1.74 -6.45 -19.75
C PRO A 230 0.41 -5.67 -19.71
N VAL A 231 -0.52 -5.99 -20.61
CA VAL A 231 -1.86 -5.38 -20.60
C VAL A 231 -2.73 -5.92 -19.45
N GLY A 232 -2.45 -7.13 -18.97
CA GLY A 232 -3.14 -7.75 -17.83
C GLY A 232 -2.18 -8.27 -16.78
N GLY A 233 -2.69 -8.43 -15.54
CA GLY A 233 -1.91 -8.81 -14.36
C GLY A 233 -1.54 -7.62 -13.48
N HIS A 234 -0.82 -7.91 -12.39
CA HIS A 234 -0.53 -6.99 -11.27
C HIS A 234 0.98 -6.67 -11.15
N SER A 235 1.68 -6.57 -12.29
CA SER A 235 3.14 -6.43 -12.32
C SER A 235 3.54 -4.99 -12.65
N TYR A 236 4.57 -4.42 -12.01
CA TYR A 236 5.28 -3.19 -12.40
C TYR A 236 4.53 -2.26 -13.39
N GLY A 237 4.86 -2.28 -14.68
CA GLY A 237 4.26 -1.43 -15.73
C GLY A 237 2.96 -1.96 -16.31
N ALA A 238 2.24 -2.83 -15.59
CA ALA A 238 0.93 -3.30 -16.00
C ALA A 238 -0.02 -2.12 -16.13
N MET A 239 -0.90 -2.19 -17.12
CA MET A 239 -1.79 -1.08 -17.47
C MET A 239 -2.56 -0.54 -16.25
N VAL A 240 -3.14 -1.43 -15.44
CA VAL A 240 -3.97 -1.04 -14.29
C VAL A 240 -3.17 -0.38 -13.17
N ASN A 241 -1.92 -0.81 -12.93
CA ASN A 241 -0.99 -0.17 -12.00
C ASN A 241 -0.67 1.24 -12.45
N LEU A 242 -0.29 1.42 -13.72
CA LEU A 242 0.03 2.75 -14.29
C LEU A 242 -1.18 3.70 -14.23
N GLU A 243 -2.39 3.20 -14.45
CA GLU A 243 -3.62 4.00 -14.27
C GLU A 243 -3.83 4.39 -12.80
N GLY A 244 -3.50 3.53 -11.84
CA GLY A 244 -3.50 3.84 -10.41
C GLY A 244 -2.45 4.89 -10.02
N ASP A 245 -1.22 4.75 -10.54
CA ASP A 245 -0.13 5.70 -10.35
C ASP A 245 -0.50 7.09 -10.89
N VAL A 246 -1.07 7.16 -12.09
CA VAL A 246 -1.57 8.42 -12.66
C VAL A 246 -2.71 8.98 -11.81
N ALA A 247 -3.65 8.14 -11.36
CA ALA A 247 -4.78 8.59 -10.55
C ALA A 247 -4.33 9.17 -9.20
N ALA A 248 -3.26 8.65 -8.58
CA ALA A 248 -2.69 9.21 -7.35
C ALA A 248 -2.33 10.71 -7.47
N TYR A 249 -1.92 11.15 -8.66
CA TYR A 249 -1.55 12.54 -8.93
C TYR A 249 -2.76 13.41 -9.32
N VAL A 250 -3.72 12.84 -10.05
CA VAL A 250 -4.83 13.60 -10.65
C VAL A 250 -6.04 13.72 -9.71
N VAL A 251 -6.31 12.71 -8.88
CA VAL A 251 -7.40 12.78 -7.88
C VAL A 251 -7.07 13.88 -6.87
N GLY A 252 -8.00 14.82 -6.66
CA GLY A 252 -7.78 15.95 -5.74
C GLY A 252 -6.63 16.88 -6.15
N MET A 253 -6.31 16.97 -7.45
CA MET A 253 -5.36 17.99 -7.95
C MET A 253 -5.94 19.41 -7.87
N ASN A 254 -5.06 20.42 -7.94
CA ASN A 254 -5.47 21.81 -8.09
C ASN A 254 -5.72 22.14 -9.57
N ASP A 255 -6.98 22.28 -9.95
CA ASP A 255 -7.38 22.56 -11.34
C ASP A 255 -6.81 23.88 -11.89
N ASN A 256 -6.51 24.85 -11.01
CA ASN A 256 -5.96 26.14 -11.41
C ASN A 256 -4.43 26.09 -11.60
N LYS A 257 -3.76 25.07 -11.05
CA LYS A 257 -2.31 24.90 -11.11
C LYS A 257 -1.95 23.44 -11.41
N PRO A 258 -2.19 22.97 -12.66
CA PRO A 258 -2.06 21.56 -13.02
C PRO A 258 -0.62 21.02 -12.94
N ASN A 259 0.40 21.88 -12.89
CA ASN A 259 1.79 21.48 -12.75
C ASN A 259 2.19 21.25 -11.27
N ASP A 260 1.38 21.71 -10.31
CA ASP A 260 1.75 21.71 -8.90
C ASP A 260 1.27 20.41 -8.23
N ILE A 261 2.21 19.69 -7.61
CA ILE A 261 1.89 18.56 -6.74
C ILE A 261 1.50 19.09 -5.36
N VAL A 262 0.21 19.33 -5.16
CA VAL A 262 -0.36 19.86 -3.91
C VAL A 262 -0.79 18.77 -2.94
N ASP A 263 -1.01 19.16 -1.67
CA ASP A 263 -1.79 18.32 -0.74
C ASP A 263 -3.20 18.15 -1.34
N ALA A 264 -3.58 16.89 -1.57
CA ALA A 264 -4.85 16.60 -2.23
C ALA A 264 -6.06 17.00 -1.37
N THR A 265 -5.92 16.95 -0.03
CA THR A 265 -7.02 17.20 0.91
C THR A 265 -7.44 18.67 0.96
N ASP A 266 -6.62 19.58 0.44
CA ASP A 266 -6.98 21.00 0.29
C ASP A 266 -8.04 21.21 -0.81
N ASN A 267 -8.25 20.22 -1.68
CA ASN A 267 -9.04 20.37 -2.91
C ASN A 267 -10.33 19.52 -2.93
N PHE A 268 -10.62 18.75 -1.88
CA PHE A 268 -11.86 17.99 -1.76
C PHE A 268 -12.29 17.79 -0.32
N LYS A 269 -13.60 17.56 -0.11
CA LYS A 269 -14.17 17.34 1.23
C LYS A 269 -14.29 15.88 1.62
N THR A 270 -14.44 15.01 0.62
CA THR A 270 -14.60 13.57 0.80
C THR A 270 -13.86 12.79 -0.29
N ILE A 271 -13.32 11.62 0.05
CA ILE A 271 -12.54 10.79 -0.89
C ILE A 271 -13.42 10.36 -2.06
N HIS A 272 -14.67 9.95 -1.77
CA HIS A 272 -15.59 9.48 -2.81
C HIS A 272 -16.01 10.58 -3.80
N GLU A 273 -16.13 11.84 -3.37
CA GLU A 273 -16.35 12.97 -4.28
C GLU A 273 -15.14 13.23 -5.17
N ALA A 274 -13.92 13.12 -4.65
CA ALA A 274 -12.69 13.27 -5.42
C ALA A 274 -12.57 12.18 -6.49
N LEU A 275 -12.90 10.93 -6.15
CA LEU A 275 -12.98 9.82 -7.10
C LEU A 275 -14.03 10.06 -8.18
N LYS A 276 -15.23 10.50 -7.79
CA LYS A 276 -16.30 10.82 -8.73
C LYS A 276 -15.86 11.90 -9.72
N ASP A 277 -15.27 12.98 -9.23
CA ASP A 277 -14.76 14.05 -10.08
C ASP A 277 -13.67 13.56 -11.05
N TYR A 278 -12.76 12.72 -10.57
CA TYR A 278 -11.73 12.10 -11.41
C TYR A 278 -12.34 11.28 -12.56
N PHE A 279 -13.23 10.33 -12.24
CA PHE A 279 -13.79 9.41 -13.24
C PHE A 279 -14.73 10.09 -14.22
N ASP A 280 -15.49 11.10 -13.78
CA ASP A 280 -16.48 11.81 -14.59
C ASP A 280 -15.87 12.93 -15.43
N LYS A 281 -14.87 13.66 -14.92
CA LYS A 281 -14.38 14.90 -15.55
C LYS A 281 -12.92 14.87 -15.95
N LYS A 282 -12.06 14.17 -15.21
CA LYS A 282 -10.61 14.23 -15.40
C LYS A 282 -10.03 13.03 -16.16
N TRP A 283 -10.77 11.93 -16.28
CA TRP A 283 -10.32 10.70 -16.95
C TRP A 283 -9.68 10.95 -18.32
N ASN A 284 -10.34 11.75 -19.16
CA ASN A 284 -9.86 12.05 -20.52
C ASN A 284 -8.69 13.04 -20.59
N LYS A 285 -8.23 13.54 -19.45
CA LYS A 285 -7.06 14.41 -19.34
C LYS A 285 -6.04 13.89 -18.33
N ARG A 286 -6.20 12.65 -17.84
CA ARG A 286 -5.39 12.12 -16.74
C ARG A 286 -3.89 12.10 -17.06
N THR A 287 -3.50 11.59 -18.23
CA THR A 287 -2.09 11.59 -18.64
C THR A 287 -1.58 12.98 -19.00
N PHE A 288 -2.46 13.87 -19.46
CA PHE A 288 -2.14 15.28 -19.67
C PHE A 288 -1.74 15.94 -18.34
N TYR A 289 -2.57 15.82 -17.32
CA TYR A 289 -2.29 16.39 -16.00
C TYR A 289 -1.08 15.74 -15.33
N PHE A 290 -0.94 14.42 -15.48
CA PHE A 290 0.21 13.72 -14.94
C PHE A 290 1.53 14.17 -15.59
N LEU A 291 1.59 14.26 -16.91
CA LEU A 291 2.78 14.78 -17.61
C LEU A 291 3.11 16.22 -17.19
N ALA A 292 2.09 17.06 -16.95
CA ALA A 292 2.28 18.40 -16.44
C ALA A 292 2.98 18.40 -15.05
N MET A 293 2.58 17.47 -14.17
CA MET A 293 3.22 17.29 -12.85
C MET A 293 4.60 16.61 -12.92
N LEU A 294 4.91 15.91 -14.02
CA LEU A 294 6.26 15.41 -14.30
C LEU A 294 7.20 16.50 -14.86
N GLY A 295 6.76 17.75 -14.97
CA GLY A 295 7.59 18.88 -15.40
C GLY A 295 7.33 19.36 -16.82
N ALA A 296 6.39 18.74 -17.55
CA ALA A 296 6.01 19.22 -18.86
C ALA A 296 5.24 20.57 -18.77
N LYS A 297 5.56 21.53 -19.65
CA LYS A 297 4.98 22.88 -19.56
C LYS A 297 3.58 22.92 -20.17
N VAL A 298 2.58 23.35 -19.42
CA VAL A 298 1.22 23.54 -19.93
C VAL A 298 1.06 24.91 -20.58
N SER A 299 0.54 24.94 -21.82
CA SER A 299 0.12 26.15 -22.53
C SER A 299 -1.29 25.96 -23.10
N GLY A 300 -2.29 26.50 -22.42
CA GLY A 300 -3.70 26.25 -22.73
C GLY A 300 -4.03 24.75 -22.59
N ASN A 301 -4.54 24.14 -23.67
CA ASN A 301 -4.81 22.70 -23.73
C ASN A 301 -3.64 21.87 -24.30
N ASN A 302 -2.46 22.47 -24.47
CA ASN A 302 -1.30 21.80 -25.02
C ASN A 302 -0.24 21.59 -23.93
N ILE A 303 0.48 20.48 -24.04
CA ILE A 303 1.72 20.25 -23.29
C ILE A 303 2.88 20.53 -24.22
N ILE A 304 3.78 21.39 -23.78
CA ILE A 304 5.07 21.67 -24.40
C ILE A 304 6.11 20.88 -23.62
N TYR A 305 6.74 19.92 -24.28
CA TYR A 305 7.75 19.05 -23.71
C TYR A 305 8.78 18.70 -24.78
N THR A 306 9.98 18.35 -24.32
CA THR A 306 10.95 17.66 -25.16
C THR A 306 10.89 16.18 -24.79
N LYS A 307 10.44 15.33 -25.72
CA LYS A 307 10.28 13.89 -25.47
C LYS A 307 11.55 13.27 -24.88
N SER A 308 12.71 13.62 -25.44
CA SER A 308 14.00 13.11 -24.99
C SER A 308 14.42 13.60 -23.60
N GLU A 309 14.01 14.80 -23.18
CA GLU A 309 14.30 15.30 -21.82
C GLU A 309 13.48 14.51 -20.80
N LEU A 310 12.16 14.33 -21.03
CA LEU A 310 11.31 13.52 -20.17
C LEU A 310 11.77 12.05 -20.11
N GLU A 311 12.15 11.47 -21.24
CA GLU A 311 12.71 10.11 -21.30
C GLU A 311 14.01 10.01 -20.50
N SER A 312 14.90 11.00 -20.61
CA SER A 312 16.17 11.02 -19.87
C SER A 312 15.95 11.17 -18.37
N GLU A 313 15.08 12.08 -17.95
CA GLU A 313 14.75 12.28 -16.53
C GLU A 313 14.11 11.04 -15.92
N CYS A 314 13.17 10.40 -16.62
CA CYS A 314 12.57 9.14 -16.16
C CYS A 314 13.61 8.01 -16.11
N ALA A 315 14.49 7.90 -17.11
CA ALA A 315 15.52 6.86 -17.14
C ALA A 315 16.49 6.98 -15.96
N GLU A 316 16.94 8.18 -15.61
CA GLU A 316 17.79 8.42 -14.44
C GLU A 316 17.09 7.98 -13.15
N LYS A 317 15.83 8.36 -12.98
CA LYS A 317 15.00 7.97 -11.83
C LYS A 317 14.83 6.46 -11.70
N PHE A 318 14.59 5.75 -12.80
CA PHE A 318 14.45 4.30 -12.81
C PHE A 318 15.77 3.58 -12.56
N GLU A 319 16.89 4.10 -13.08
CA GLU A 319 18.23 3.58 -12.82
C GLU A 319 18.57 3.68 -11.34
N ASP A 320 18.36 4.85 -10.74
CA ASP A 320 18.64 5.10 -9.33
C ASP A 320 17.82 4.20 -8.39
N PHE A 321 16.55 3.93 -8.71
CA PHE A 321 15.73 3.03 -7.89
C PHE A 321 16.06 1.55 -8.08
N ALA A 322 16.63 1.15 -9.23
CA ALA A 322 16.93 -0.25 -9.52
C ALA A 322 17.96 -0.86 -8.54
N GLU A 323 18.93 -0.05 -8.11
CA GLU A 323 19.97 -0.48 -7.16
C GLU A 323 19.42 -0.85 -5.76
N PRO A 324 18.74 0.05 -5.01
CA PRO A 324 18.21 -0.29 -3.70
C PRO A 324 17.20 -1.45 -3.79
N TYR A 325 16.44 -1.54 -4.88
CA TYR A 325 15.52 -2.65 -5.11
C TYR A 325 16.22 -4.01 -5.20
N ILE A 326 17.26 -4.13 -6.04
CA ILE A 326 18.04 -5.37 -6.16
C ILE A 326 18.80 -5.66 -4.87
N THR A 327 19.35 -4.64 -4.22
CA THR A 327 20.09 -4.82 -2.96
C THR A 327 19.22 -5.48 -1.88
N LEU A 328 17.95 -5.09 -1.79
CA LEU A 328 17.02 -5.67 -0.80
C LEU A 328 16.50 -7.06 -1.20
N ARG A 329 16.28 -7.32 -2.48
CA ARG A 329 15.63 -8.56 -2.94
C ARG A 329 16.59 -9.65 -3.41
N ASN A 330 17.67 -9.29 -4.09
CA ASN A 330 18.60 -10.20 -4.77
C ASN A 330 20.06 -9.66 -4.73
N PRO A 331 20.65 -9.43 -3.55
CA PRO A 331 21.95 -8.75 -3.44
C PRO A 331 23.10 -9.48 -4.16
N THR A 332 23.00 -10.81 -4.32
CA THR A 332 24.00 -11.62 -5.05
C THR A 332 24.12 -11.24 -6.52
N ASP A 333 23.03 -10.78 -7.12
CA ASP A 333 22.97 -10.46 -8.55
C ASP A 333 23.34 -9.00 -8.82
N LEU A 334 23.48 -8.16 -7.78
CA LEU A 334 23.64 -6.70 -7.90
C LEU A 334 24.80 -6.30 -8.81
N ILE A 335 25.96 -6.94 -8.68
CA ILE A 335 27.16 -6.58 -9.44
C ILE A 335 26.94 -6.78 -10.94
N GLU A 336 26.40 -7.93 -11.35
CA GLU A 336 26.15 -8.22 -12.76
C GLU A 336 24.92 -7.48 -13.30
N ALA A 337 23.85 -7.37 -12.51
CA ALA A 337 22.63 -6.63 -12.87
C ALA A 337 22.93 -5.15 -13.11
N SER A 338 23.86 -4.56 -12.35
CA SER A 338 24.20 -3.14 -12.48
C SER A 338 24.68 -2.76 -13.88
N ASN A 339 25.25 -3.69 -14.64
CA ASN A 339 25.65 -3.44 -16.03
C ASN A 339 24.45 -3.22 -16.97
N TYR A 340 23.24 -3.56 -16.54
CA TYR A 340 22.01 -3.42 -17.30
C TYR A 340 21.10 -2.29 -16.82
N PHE A 341 21.37 -1.64 -15.67
CA PHE A 341 20.46 -0.63 -15.12
C PHE A 341 20.24 0.51 -16.12
N LYS A 342 21.28 1.26 -16.50
CA LYS A 342 21.18 2.31 -17.52
C LYS A 342 20.48 1.88 -18.82
N PRO A 343 20.94 0.83 -19.55
CA PRO A 343 20.31 0.48 -20.83
C PRO A 343 18.84 0.07 -20.67
N VAL A 344 18.49 -0.67 -19.60
CA VAL A 344 17.10 -1.05 -19.34
C VAL A 344 16.24 0.17 -18.97
N SER A 345 16.74 1.07 -18.11
CA SER A 345 16.04 2.27 -17.71
C SER A 345 15.68 3.16 -18.90
N GLU A 346 16.62 3.35 -19.84
CA GLU A 346 16.36 4.11 -21.06
C GLU A 346 15.26 3.48 -21.92
N GLU A 347 15.24 2.15 -22.06
CA GLU A 347 14.19 1.44 -22.80
C GLU A 347 12.82 1.54 -22.10
N VAL A 348 12.79 1.37 -20.78
CA VAL A 348 11.56 1.48 -19.96
C VAL A 348 10.98 2.89 -20.02
N ALA A 349 11.83 3.91 -19.87
CA ALA A 349 11.43 5.31 -19.98
C ALA A 349 10.87 5.65 -21.36
N THR A 350 11.49 5.14 -22.43
CA THR A 350 10.98 5.34 -23.80
C THR A 350 9.56 4.76 -23.93
N ILE A 351 9.33 3.53 -23.46
CA ILE A 351 8.00 2.89 -23.53
C ILE A 351 6.97 3.67 -22.69
N PHE A 352 7.35 4.07 -21.47
CA PHE A 352 6.46 4.76 -20.55
C PHE A 352 6.02 6.12 -21.08
N ILE A 353 6.96 6.97 -21.51
CA ILE A 353 6.65 8.29 -22.08
C ILE A 353 5.83 8.14 -23.36
N ASP A 354 6.16 7.19 -24.24
CA ASP A 354 5.38 6.94 -25.45
C ASP A 354 3.92 6.54 -25.14
N ALA A 355 3.70 5.69 -24.12
CA ALA A 355 2.38 5.29 -23.68
C ALA A 355 1.55 6.47 -23.14
N LEU A 356 2.16 7.35 -22.32
CA LEU A 356 1.48 8.54 -21.79
C LEU A 356 1.09 9.52 -22.92
N LEU A 357 2.00 9.77 -23.85
CA LEU A 357 1.79 10.66 -24.99
C LEU A 357 0.72 10.13 -25.94
N HIS A 358 0.69 8.80 -26.17
CA HIS A 358 -0.37 8.16 -26.92
C HIS A 358 -1.74 8.46 -26.31
N VAL A 359 -1.90 8.32 -24.99
CA VAL A 359 -3.18 8.60 -24.31
C VAL A 359 -3.52 10.09 -24.31
N VAL A 360 -2.54 11.01 -24.29
CA VAL A 360 -2.82 12.44 -24.53
C VAL A 360 -3.49 12.65 -25.88
N SER A 361 -3.03 11.96 -26.93
CA SER A 361 -3.62 12.03 -28.28
C SER A 361 -4.90 11.19 -28.44
N LYS A 362 -5.09 10.16 -27.63
CA LYS A 362 -6.23 9.24 -27.64
C LYS A 362 -6.74 9.01 -26.20
N PRO A 363 -7.47 9.99 -25.62
CA PRO A 363 -7.87 9.99 -24.21
C PRO A 363 -8.62 8.76 -23.70
N GLU A 364 -9.40 8.13 -24.57
CA GLU A 364 -10.25 6.97 -24.24
C GLU A 364 -9.48 5.64 -24.22
N ASP A 365 -8.21 5.64 -24.65
CA ASP A 365 -7.37 4.45 -24.68
C ASP A 365 -6.63 4.27 -23.33
N MET A 366 -6.10 3.07 -23.12
CA MET A 366 -5.37 2.68 -21.92
C MET A 366 -3.88 3.06 -21.99
N ILE A 367 -3.25 3.26 -20.83
CA ILE A 367 -1.78 3.37 -20.72
C ILE A 367 -1.15 1.99 -20.90
N ALA A 368 -0.63 1.71 -22.09
CA ALA A 368 0.01 0.43 -22.43
C ALA A 368 1.16 0.62 -23.41
N ALA A 369 2.10 -0.32 -23.45
CA ALA A 369 3.24 -0.28 -24.35
C ALA A 369 2.82 -0.27 -25.83
N ARG A 370 3.18 0.81 -26.55
CA ARG A 370 2.92 0.97 -28.00
C ARG A 370 4.15 0.74 -28.85
N ILE A 371 5.32 0.76 -28.24
CA ILE A 371 6.61 0.49 -28.87
C ILE A 371 7.30 -0.70 -28.20
N ASP A 372 8.32 -1.23 -28.88
CA ASP A 372 9.11 -2.37 -28.41
C ASP A 372 10.59 -2.16 -28.83
N PRO A 373 11.33 -1.30 -28.10
CA PRO A 373 12.72 -1.03 -28.41
C PRO A 373 13.56 -2.32 -28.37
N ASN A 374 14.57 -2.40 -29.24
CA ASN A 374 15.52 -3.51 -29.20
C ASN A 374 16.34 -3.44 -27.90
N PRO A 375 16.66 -4.59 -27.27
CA PRO A 375 17.52 -4.64 -26.10
C PRO A 375 18.87 -3.96 -26.37
N LYS A 376 19.21 -2.97 -25.56
CA LYS A 376 20.50 -2.30 -25.56
C LYS A 376 21.56 -3.20 -24.90
N PRO A 377 22.81 -3.15 -25.38
CA PRO A 377 23.90 -3.91 -24.76
C PRO A 377 24.18 -3.42 -23.34
N LYS A 378 24.75 -4.31 -22.51
CA LYS A 378 25.21 -3.94 -21.17
C LYS A 378 26.31 -2.89 -21.21
N VAL A 379 26.35 -2.02 -20.21
CA VAL A 379 27.39 -1.01 -20.01
C VAL A 379 28.15 -1.35 -18.73
N GLU A 380 29.45 -1.67 -18.84
CA GLU A 380 30.23 -2.08 -17.67
C GLU A 380 30.39 -0.93 -16.65
N THR A 381 29.84 -1.14 -15.46
CA THR A 381 29.92 -0.16 -14.36
C THR A 381 31.30 -0.18 -13.69
N LEU A 382 31.64 0.90 -12.96
CA LEU A 382 32.83 0.93 -12.11
C LEU A 382 32.79 -0.18 -11.04
N ARG A 383 31.62 -0.43 -10.46
CA ARG A 383 31.39 -1.53 -9.51
C ARG A 383 31.75 -2.88 -10.12
N TYR A 384 31.28 -3.14 -11.33
CA TYR A 384 31.60 -4.36 -12.06
C TYR A 384 33.10 -4.51 -12.34
N LYS A 385 33.72 -3.46 -12.87
CA LYS A 385 35.16 -3.44 -13.16
C LYS A 385 36.01 -3.68 -11.92
N ALA A 386 35.64 -3.06 -10.79
CA ALA A 386 36.31 -3.27 -9.51
C ALA A 386 36.17 -4.72 -9.01
N ALA A 387 34.95 -5.28 -9.06
CA ALA A 387 34.68 -6.66 -8.66
C ALA A 387 35.45 -7.67 -9.53
N LYS A 388 35.49 -7.44 -10.86
CA LYS A 388 36.27 -8.25 -11.80
C LYS A 388 37.76 -8.23 -11.45
N LYS A 389 38.34 -7.04 -11.23
CA LYS A 389 39.75 -6.88 -10.86
C LYS A 389 40.07 -7.53 -9.51
N ALA A 390 39.19 -7.43 -8.52
CA ALA A 390 39.36 -8.09 -7.23
C ALA A 390 39.36 -9.62 -7.37
N LYS A 391 38.47 -10.17 -8.21
CA LYS A 391 38.43 -11.60 -8.53
C LYS A 391 39.71 -12.06 -9.23
N GLU A 392 40.19 -11.30 -10.22
CA GLU A 392 41.46 -11.58 -10.90
C GLU A 392 42.65 -11.59 -9.92
N LEU A 393 42.73 -10.60 -9.02
CA LEU A 393 43.77 -10.54 -7.99
C LEU A 393 43.69 -11.76 -7.05
N TYR A 394 42.50 -12.11 -6.58
CA TYR A 394 42.29 -13.26 -5.70
C TYR A 394 42.71 -14.58 -6.35
N GLU A 395 42.34 -14.80 -7.60
CA GLU A 395 42.75 -15.99 -8.36
C GLU A 395 44.26 -16.01 -8.64
N ASN A 396 44.90 -14.84 -8.80
CA ASN A 396 46.35 -14.75 -8.90
C ASN A 396 47.03 -15.06 -7.56
N VAL A 397 46.52 -14.57 -6.43
CA VAL A 397 47.04 -14.88 -5.09
C VAL A 397 46.90 -16.38 -4.77
N LYS A 398 45.80 -17.02 -5.13
CA LYS A 398 45.63 -18.48 -4.99
C LYS A 398 46.66 -19.31 -5.74
N LYS A 399 47.20 -18.78 -6.84
CA LYS A 399 48.23 -19.44 -7.65
C LYS A 399 49.64 -19.20 -7.13
N ILE A 400 49.82 -18.26 -6.21
CA ILE A 400 51.06 -18.11 -5.48
C ILE A 400 51.08 -19.23 -4.44
N ASP A 401 51.93 -20.23 -4.67
CA ASP A 401 52.19 -21.28 -3.70
C ASP A 401 52.87 -20.65 -2.47
N VAL A 402 52.08 -20.31 -1.47
CA VAL A 402 52.58 -19.99 -0.14
C VAL A 402 52.79 -21.32 0.57
N ASN A 403 53.81 -22.06 0.16
CA ASN A 403 54.39 -23.09 1.01
C ASN A 403 55.17 -22.37 2.12
N PRO A 404 54.71 -22.36 3.39
CA PRO A 404 55.44 -21.67 4.45
C PRO A 404 56.69 -22.43 4.91
N PHE A 405 57.12 -23.46 4.15
CA PHE A 405 58.23 -24.35 4.48
C PHE A 405 59.20 -24.62 3.31
N ASP A 406 59.18 -23.81 2.24
CA ASP A 406 60.29 -23.73 1.27
C ASP A 406 61.20 -22.52 1.55
#